data_AF-A0A1H4A7L8-F1
#
_entry.id   AF-A0A1H4A7L8-F1
#
_cell.length_a   1.000
_cell.length_b   1.000
_cell.length_c   1.000
_cell.angle_alpha   90.00
_cell.angle_beta   90.00
_cell.angle_gamma   90.00
#
_symmetry.space_group_name_H-M   'P 1'
#
loop_
_entity.id
_entity.type
_entity.pdbx_description
1 polymer ?
#
loop_
_entity_poly.entity_id
_entity_poly.type
_entity_poly.pdbx_seq_one_letter_code
_entity_poly.pdbx_strand_id
1 'polypeptide(L)'
;MKNIFLILLSLGLFVSCKTNDKVTDTKKDKIISSHSSDSLTIDGDDLEYDLVIQDAKFISWLQSNAKPKGAYTQNDLENKNIRYSTEWNLRASQPDHYNANLYPHAINYQKNIDYGYDLNYRLYNYFIYFQNTYNQNLLDGRIPTN
;
A
#
# COMPACT_ATOMS: atom_id res chain seq x y z
N MET A 1 -60.20 -14.33 24.60
CA MET A 1 -59.42 -13.38 23.77
C MET A 1 -58.06 -13.13 24.43
N LYS A 2 -57.02 -13.92 24.10
CA LYS A 2 -55.62 -13.60 24.45
C LYS A 2 -54.58 -14.39 23.62
N ASN A 3 -54.93 -14.89 22.43
CA ASN A 3 -53.99 -15.70 21.61
C ASN A 3 -53.81 -15.17 20.17
N ILE A 4 -54.11 -13.88 19.92
CA ILE A 4 -54.01 -13.28 18.56
C ILE A 4 -52.79 -12.36 18.40
N PHE A 5 -52.01 -12.12 19.47
CA PHE A 5 -50.85 -11.22 19.43
C PHE A 5 -49.51 -11.89 19.04
N LEU A 6 -49.49 -13.18 18.69
CA LEU A 6 -48.25 -13.93 18.41
C LEU A 6 -48.05 -14.29 16.93
N ILE A 7 -48.79 -13.69 16.01
CA ILE A 7 -48.65 -13.87 14.55
C ILE A 7 -48.39 -12.52 13.86
N LEU A 8 -47.53 -11.69 14.47
CA LEU A 8 -47.01 -10.46 13.85
C LEU A 8 -45.49 -10.33 14.04
N LEU A 9 -44.79 -11.48 14.01
CA LEU A 9 -43.33 -11.56 14.09
C LEU A 9 -42.71 -12.26 12.86
N SER A 10 -43.49 -12.42 11.78
CA SER A 10 -43.00 -12.99 10.54
C SER A 10 -43.34 -12.08 9.38
N LEU A 11 -42.33 -11.81 8.55
CA LEU A 11 -42.36 -11.15 7.24
C LEU A 11 -42.19 -9.63 7.22
N GLY A 12 -40.93 -9.25 6.98
CA GLY A 12 -40.49 -7.91 6.60
C GLY A 12 -39.00 -7.93 6.24
N LEU A 13 -38.61 -8.80 5.31
CA LEU A 13 -38.14 -8.41 3.97
C LEU A 13 -36.62 -8.24 3.89
N PHE A 14 -36.03 -9.12 3.09
CA PHE A 14 -34.68 -9.11 2.55
C PHE A 14 -34.20 -7.70 2.18
N VAL A 15 -33.23 -7.18 2.92
CA VAL A 15 -32.37 -6.10 2.42
C VAL A 15 -31.17 -6.77 1.77
N SER A 16 -31.35 -7.16 0.51
CA SER A 16 -30.25 -7.39 -0.43
C SER A 16 -29.64 -6.02 -0.73
N CYS A 17 -28.46 -5.75 -0.19
CA CYS A 17 -27.67 -4.61 -0.65
C CYS A 17 -26.85 -5.09 -1.85
N LYS A 18 -27.35 -4.81 -3.06
CA LYS A 18 -26.51 -4.77 -4.26
C LYS A 18 -25.65 -3.51 -4.15
N THR A 19 -24.36 -3.67 -3.87
CA THR A 19 -23.40 -2.60 -4.13
C THR A 19 -23.32 -2.43 -5.64
N ASN A 20 -23.63 -1.23 -6.11
CA ASN A 20 -23.45 -0.87 -7.50
C ASN A 20 -21.95 -0.69 -7.75
N ASP A 21 -21.37 -1.54 -8.59
CA ASP A 21 -20.10 -1.27 -9.23
C ASP A 21 -20.27 -0.02 -10.11
N LYS A 22 -19.86 1.14 -9.59
CA LYS A 22 -19.53 2.26 -10.45
C LYS A 22 -18.11 2.07 -10.93
N VAL A 23 -17.98 1.29 -12.00
CA VAL A 23 -16.95 1.52 -13.00
C VAL A 23 -17.25 2.88 -13.61
N THR A 24 -16.45 3.87 -13.27
CA THR A 24 -16.30 5.08 -14.08
C THR A 24 -14.93 5.04 -14.71
N ASP A 25 -15.00 5.05 -16.02
CA ASP A 25 -13.95 4.83 -16.98
C ASP A 25 -13.01 6.04 -17.08
N THR A 26 -11.75 5.73 -17.38
CA THR A 26 -10.79 6.58 -18.08
C THR A 26 -10.47 7.97 -17.49
N LYS A 27 -9.40 8.04 -16.70
CA LYS A 27 -8.32 8.99 -17.01
C LYS A 27 -7.08 8.18 -17.34
N LYS A 28 -6.55 8.44 -18.53
CA LYS A 28 -5.29 7.88 -19.02
C LYS A 28 -4.22 8.11 -17.96
N ASP A 29 -3.81 7.06 -17.27
CA ASP A 29 -2.53 7.05 -16.60
C ASP A 29 -1.48 7.11 -17.70
N LYS A 30 -1.09 8.35 -17.99
CA LYS A 30 0.11 8.70 -18.72
C LYS A 30 1.21 7.96 -17.98
N ILE A 31 1.64 6.83 -18.54
CA ILE A 31 2.91 6.20 -18.19
C ILE A 31 3.95 7.28 -18.47
N ILE A 32 4.34 8.02 -17.43
CA ILE A 32 5.51 8.89 -17.48
C ILE A 32 6.69 7.93 -17.46
N SER A 33 7.00 7.45 -18.66
CA SER A 33 8.28 6.87 -19.00
C SER A 33 9.23 8.01 -19.35
N SER A 34 10.35 8.02 -18.62
CA SER A 34 11.69 8.46 -19.03
C SER A 34 12.05 9.95 -18.92
N HIS A 35 13.12 10.22 -18.15
CA HIS A 35 14.40 10.62 -18.74
C HIS A 35 15.59 10.42 -17.77
N SER A 36 16.58 9.65 -18.21
CA SER A 36 17.99 9.58 -17.73
C SER A 36 18.30 9.40 -16.23
N SER A 37 18.93 8.26 -15.92
CA SER A 37 19.67 7.84 -14.71
C SER A 37 18.90 7.64 -13.39
N ASP A 38 18.61 6.36 -13.11
CA ASP A 38 18.51 5.66 -11.81
C ASP A 38 17.59 6.14 -10.68
N SER A 39 16.75 7.15 -10.88
CA SER A 39 15.79 7.58 -9.85
C SER A 39 14.40 7.81 -10.43
N LEU A 40 13.43 6.98 -10.04
CA LEU A 40 12.00 7.20 -10.34
C LEU A 40 11.41 8.11 -9.25
N THR A 41 11.15 9.37 -9.58
CA THR A 41 10.33 10.29 -8.78
C THR A 41 8.88 10.20 -9.26
N ILE A 42 7.95 9.97 -8.33
CA ILE A 42 6.51 9.88 -8.62
C ILE A 42 5.83 11.06 -7.95
N ASP A 43 5.51 12.09 -8.74
CA ASP A 43 4.74 13.25 -8.31
C ASP A 43 3.24 12.88 -8.28
N GLY A 44 2.57 13.14 -7.16
CA GLY A 44 1.11 13.24 -7.16
C GLY A 44 0.72 14.68 -7.49
N ASP A 45 -0.34 14.87 -8.28
CA ASP A 45 -0.84 16.19 -8.74
C ASP A 45 -1.15 17.20 -7.59
N ASP A 46 -0.98 16.83 -6.32
CA ASP A 46 -1.13 17.70 -5.13
C ASP A 46 -0.24 17.24 -3.93
N LEU A 47 0.84 16.48 -4.17
CA LEU A 47 1.68 15.93 -3.10
C LEU A 47 2.95 16.78 -2.89
N GLU A 48 3.15 17.28 -1.67
CA GLU A 48 4.41 17.92 -1.23
C GLU A 48 5.56 16.91 -1.01
N TYR A 49 5.37 15.63 -1.35
CA TYR A 49 6.26 14.55 -0.95
C TYR A 49 6.52 13.55 -2.08
N ASP A 50 7.79 13.23 -2.27
CA ASP A 50 8.25 12.31 -3.32
C ASP A 50 8.60 10.94 -2.75
N LEU A 51 8.17 9.89 -3.46
CA LEU A 51 8.69 8.54 -3.26
C LEU A 51 9.70 8.22 -4.35
N VAL A 52 10.98 8.25 -3.99
CA VAL A 52 12.09 7.92 -4.89
C VAL A 52 12.50 6.46 -4.72
N ILE A 53 12.28 5.64 -5.75
CA ILE A 53 12.66 4.23 -5.76
C ILE A 53 13.76 4.01 -6.81
N GLN A 54 14.92 3.57 -6.36
CA GLN A 54 16.11 3.30 -7.19
C GLN A 54 16.17 1.84 -7.68
N ASP A 55 15.02 1.22 -7.92
CA ASP A 55 14.94 -0.15 -8.42
C ASP A 55 14.07 -0.24 -9.67
N ALA A 56 14.72 -0.47 -10.82
CA ALA A 56 14.07 -0.57 -12.12
C ALA A 56 13.07 -1.75 -12.22
N LYS A 57 13.22 -2.78 -11.40
CA LYS A 57 12.33 -3.95 -11.42
C LYS A 57 11.06 -3.74 -10.62
N PHE A 58 11.05 -2.77 -9.70
CA PHE A 58 9.90 -2.53 -8.82
C PHE A 58 8.62 -2.25 -9.62
N ILE A 59 8.68 -1.42 -10.66
CA ILE A 59 7.47 -1.07 -11.44
C ILE A 59 6.88 -2.29 -12.15
N SER A 60 7.73 -3.11 -12.78
CA SER A 60 7.28 -4.35 -13.42
C SER A 60 6.68 -5.32 -12.41
N TRP A 61 7.31 -5.46 -11.24
CA TRP A 61 6.79 -6.28 -10.15
C TRP A 61 5.46 -5.75 -9.62
N LEU A 62 5.32 -4.43 -9.43
CA LEU A 62 4.10 -3.78 -8.95
C LEU A 62 2.92 -4.06 -9.88
N GLN A 63 3.15 -4.05 -11.20
CA GLN A 63 2.11 -4.33 -12.19
C GLN A 63 1.69 -5.79 -12.26
N SER A 64 2.62 -6.71 -12.01
CA SER A 64 2.41 -8.16 -12.22
C SER A 64 2.08 -8.93 -10.95
N ASN A 65 2.53 -8.45 -9.79
CA ASN A 65 2.44 -9.17 -8.52
C ASN A 65 1.63 -8.44 -7.46
N ALA A 66 1.52 -7.10 -7.49
CA ALA A 66 0.78 -6.42 -6.42
C ALA A 66 -0.72 -6.69 -6.51
N LYS A 67 -1.36 -6.77 -5.34
CA LYS A 67 -2.84 -6.81 -5.28
C LYS A 67 -3.40 -5.53 -5.91
N PRO A 68 -4.54 -5.59 -6.61
CA PRO A 68 -5.10 -4.41 -7.26
C PRO A 68 -5.36 -3.28 -6.26
N LYS A 69 -5.28 -2.03 -6.74
CA LYS A 69 -5.70 -0.85 -5.96
C LYS A 69 -7.12 -1.07 -5.43
N GLY A 70 -7.36 -0.69 -4.18
CA GLY A 70 -8.60 -0.95 -3.45
C GLY A 70 -8.58 -2.21 -2.57
N ALA A 71 -7.60 -3.10 -2.71
CA ALA A 71 -7.45 -4.28 -1.84
C ALA A 71 -7.07 -3.92 -0.39
N TYR A 72 -6.59 -2.70 -0.16
CA TYR A 72 -6.23 -2.15 1.14
C TYR A 72 -6.97 -0.84 1.36
N THR A 73 -7.34 -0.55 2.60
CA THR A 73 -7.77 0.81 2.98
C THR A 73 -6.55 1.70 3.19
N GLN A 74 -6.72 3.03 3.07
CA GLN A 74 -5.64 3.98 3.32
C GLN A 74 -5.07 3.83 4.74
N ASN A 75 -5.94 3.78 5.75
CA ASN A 75 -5.53 3.59 7.14
C ASN A 75 -4.74 2.28 7.35
N ASP A 76 -5.09 1.19 6.67
CA ASP A 76 -4.31 -0.05 6.76
C ASP A 76 -2.89 0.13 6.19
N LEU A 77 -2.77 0.84 5.07
CA LEU A 77 -1.49 1.12 4.44
C LEU A 77 -0.63 2.02 5.32
N GLU A 78 -1.20 3.09 5.88
CA GLU A 78 -0.50 4.02 6.76
C GLU A 78 0.04 3.32 8.01
N ASN A 79 -0.79 2.50 8.67
CA ASN A 79 -0.39 1.72 9.84
C ASN A 79 0.71 0.70 9.54
N LYS A 80 0.78 0.16 8.32
CA LYS A 80 1.86 -0.74 7.91
C LYS A 80 3.12 0.04 7.53
N ASN A 81 2.96 1.12 6.78
CA ASN A 81 4.07 1.95 6.30
C ASN A 81 4.86 2.57 7.45
N ILE A 82 4.20 3.04 8.51
CA ILE A 82 4.91 3.56 9.68
C ILE A 82 5.79 2.48 10.32
N ARG A 83 5.28 1.24 10.44
CA ARG A 83 6.03 0.12 11.04
C ARG A 83 7.20 -0.29 10.15
N TYR A 84 6.97 -0.50 8.86
CA TYR A 84 8.03 -0.87 7.92
C TYR A 84 9.09 0.22 7.78
N SER A 85 8.69 1.49 7.73
CA SER A 85 9.64 2.62 7.64
C SER A 85 10.49 2.73 8.91
N THR A 86 9.90 2.48 10.09
CA THR A 86 10.65 2.47 11.35
C THR A 86 11.75 1.40 11.33
N GLU A 87 11.41 0.17 10.97
CA GLU A 87 12.38 -0.93 10.92
C GLU A 87 13.42 -0.76 9.80
N TRP A 88 13.00 -0.25 8.64
CA TRP A 88 13.90 0.12 7.56
C TRP A 88 14.96 1.13 8.06
N ASN A 89 14.52 2.18 8.74
CA ASN A 89 15.41 3.23 9.24
C ASN A 89 16.36 2.72 10.32
N LEU A 90 15.89 1.82 11.19
CA LEU A 90 16.73 1.15 12.17
C LEU A 90 17.88 0.42 11.47
N ARG A 91 17.58 -0.35 10.41
CA ARG A 91 18.59 -1.09 9.64
C ARG A 91 19.52 -0.17 8.85
N ALA A 92 18.97 0.86 8.22
CA ALA A 92 19.74 1.88 7.51
C ALA A 92 20.77 2.58 8.41
N SER A 93 20.45 2.74 9.70
CA SER A 93 21.35 3.35 10.69
C SER A 93 22.45 2.41 11.23
N GLN A 94 22.41 1.11 10.87
CA GLN A 94 23.29 0.08 11.40
C GLN A 94 24.07 -0.65 10.27
N PRO A 95 24.93 0.07 9.52
CA PRO A 95 25.66 -0.50 8.38
C PRO A 95 26.66 -1.60 8.76
N ASP A 96 27.06 -1.68 10.03
CA ASP A 96 27.91 -2.77 10.53
C ASP A 96 27.16 -4.10 10.67
N HIS A 97 25.82 -4.05 10.79
CA HIS A 97 24.96 -5.22 10.97
C HIS A 97 24.14 -5.55 9.72
N TYR A 98 23.81 -4.55 8.90
CA TYR A 98 23.00 -4.69 7.70
C TYR A 98 23.73 -4.16 6.47
N ASN A 99 23.53 -4.83 5.33
CA ASN A 99 24.16 -4.41 4.08
C ASN A 99 23.67 -3.01 3.66
N ALA A 100 24.54 -2.02 3.74
CA ALA A 100 24.23 -0.62 3.40
C ALA A 100 23.69 -0.44 1.97
N ASN A 101 24.04 -1.31 1.03
CA ASN A 101 23.52 -1.27 -0.34
C ASN A 101 22.04 -1.64 -0.43
N LEU A 102 21.49 -2.35 0.57
CA LEU A 102 20.07 -2.68 0.64
C LEU A 102 19.26 -1.56 1.31
N TYR A 103 19.90 -0.71 2.12
CA TYR A 103 19.26 0.34 2.91
C TYR A 103 19.94 1.70 2.67
N PRO A 104 19.98 2.21 1.42
CA PRO A 104 20.80 3.36 1.06
C PRO A 104 20.34 4.67 1.70
N HIS A 105 19.02 4.82 1.95
CA HIS A 105 18.44 6.05 2.47
C HIS A 105 17.37 5.75 3.53
N ALA A 106 17.30 6.57 4.56
CA ALA A 106 16.20 6.56 5.52
C ALA A 106 14.93 7.14 4.89
N ILE A 107 13.78 6.65 5.37
CA ILE A 107 12.44 7.03 4.93
C ILE A 107 11.84 7.94 6.01
N ASN A 108 11.62 9.22 5.69
CA ASN A 108 11.02 10.19 6.61
C ASN A 108 9.47 10.13 6.59
N TYR A 109 8.92 8.99 6.98
CA TYR A 109 7.47 8.77 7.02
C TYR A 109 6.89 9.20 8.37
N GLN A 110 5.92 10.12 8.37
CA GLN A 110 5.31 10.69 9.58
C GLN A 110 3.84 10.28 9.71
N LYS A 111 3.45 9.79 10.89
CA LYS A 111 2.09 9.26 11.14
C LYS A 111 0.95 10.27 10.95
N ASN A 112 1.21 11.56 11.13
CA ASN A 112 0.16 12.60 11.13
C ASN A 112 0.07 13.38 9.80
N ILE A 113 0.73 12.89 8.76
CA ILE A 113 0.71 13.47 7.42
C ILE A 113 -0.11 12.57 6.51
N ASP A 114 -1.09 13.14 5.82
CA ASP A 114 -1.85 12.44 4.79
C ASP A 114 -1.08 12.49 3.46
N TYR A 115 -0.36 11.41 3.18
CA TYR A 115 0.37 11.24 1.91
C TYR A 115 -0.54 10.79 0.75
N GLY A 116 -1.83 10.58 1.01
CA GLY A 116 -2.78 10.02 0.05
C GLY A 116 -2.62 8.53 -0.18
N TYR A 117 -3.64 7.94 -0.81
CA TYR A 117 -3.71 6.51 -1.05
C TYR A 117 -2.57 5.98 -1.93
N ASP A 118 -2.27 6.68 -3.03
CA ASP A 118 -1.38 6.16 -4.07
C ASP A 118 0.08 6.08 -3.60
N LEU A 119 0.56 7.08 -2.85
CA LEU A 119 1.90 7.06 -2.25
C LEU A 119 1.98 5.93 -1.22
N ASN A 120 1.00 5.86 -0.31
CA ASN A 120 0.93 4.82 0.71
C ASN A 120 0.90 3.41 0.10
N TYR A 121 0.14 3.21 -0.97
CA TYR A 121 0.03 1.95 -1.69
C TYR A 121 1.36 1.56 -2.33
N ARG A 122 2.06 2.49 -2.98
CA ARG A 122 3.36 2.22 -3.63
C ARG A 122 4.45 1.92 -2.58
N LEU A 123 4.52 2.70 -1.50
CA LEU A 123 5.49 2.49 -0.43
C LEU A 123 5.29 1.12 0.25
N TYR A 124 4.05 0.76 0.57
CA TYR A 124 3.73 -0.56 1.14
C TYR A 124 4.18 -1.69 0.20
N ASN A 125 3.83 -1.60 -1.08
CA ASN A 125 4.18 -2.62 -2.06
C ASN A 125 5.70 -2.69 -2.29
N TYR A 126 6.43 -1.57 -2.18
CA TYR A 126 7.87 -1.58 -2.21
C TYR A 126 8.47 -2.38 -1.05
N PHE A 127 7.95 -2.24 0.18
CA PHE A 127 8.40 -3.09 1.29
C PHE A 127 8.13 -4.57 1.07
N ILE A 128 6.99 -4.94 0.46
CA ILE A 128 6.70 -6.34 0.13
C ILE A 128 7.63 -6.86 -0.97
N TYR A 129 7.84 -6.06 -2.01
CA TYR A 129 8.80 -6.35 -3.08
C TYR A 129 10.21 -6.58 -2.52
N PHE A 130 10.68 -5.66 -1.69
CA PHE A 130 12.01 -5.67 -1.10
C PHE A 130 12.22 -6.92 -0.24
N GLN A 131 11.27 -7.21 0.66
CA GLN A 131 11.36 -8.38 1.55
C GLN A 131 11.41 -9.68 0.75
N ASN A 132 10.58 -9.84 -0.27
CA ASN A 132 10.57 -11.04 -1.12
C ASN A 132 11.79 -11.14 -2.05
N THR A 133 12.29 -10.02 -2.56
CA THR A 133 13.40 -9.99 -3.53
C THR A 133 14.75 -10.20 -2.84
N TYR A 134 14.94 -9.61 -1.66
CA TYR A 134 16.20 -9.62 -0.93
C TYR A 134 16.18 -10.53 0.30
N ASN A 135 15.13 -11.35 0.45
CA ASN A 135 14.92 -12.26 1.58
C ASN A 135 15.08 -11.57 2.95
N GLN A 136 14.58 -10.34 3.05
CA GLN A 136 14.58 -9.57 4.29
C GLN A 136 13.25 -9.76 5.00
N ASN A 137 13.26 -9.89 6.33
CA ASN A 137 12.05 -9.86 7.14
C ASN A 137 12.08 -8.63 8.02
N LEU A 138 11.30 -7.59 7.69
CA LEU A 138 11.37 -6.31 8.41
C LEU A 138 10.60 -6.35 9.75
N LEU A 139 9.56 -7.16 9.88
CA LEU A 139 8.67 -7.17 11.07
C LEU A 139 8.61 -8.52 11.77
N ASP A 140 9.62 -9.37 11.58
CA ASP A 140 9.75 -10.72 12.19
C ASP A 140 8.48 -11.59 12.09
N GLY A 141 7.77 -11.47 10.96
CA GLY A 141 6.52 -12.17 10.68
C GLY A 141 6.55 -12.93 9.36
N ARG A 142 5.41 -13.51 8.97
CA ARG A 142 5.28 -14.06 7.61
C ARG A 142 5.29 -12.91 6.62
N ILE A 143 6.25 -12.93 5.69
CA ILE A 143 6.28 -12.00 4.56
C ILE A 143 5.05 -12.30 3.69
N PRO A 144 4.17 -11.30 3.42
CA PRO A 144 3.08 -11.48 2.50
C PRO A 144 3.59 -11.95 1.14
N THR A 145 3.14 -13.14 0.73
CA THR A 145 3.20 -13.58 -0.66
C THR A 145 1.99 -12.96 -1.34
N ASN A 146 2.21 -12.08 -2.32
CA ASN A 146 1.12 -11.46 -3.04
C ASN A 146 0.38 -12.47 -3.91
#